data_AF-A0A973FND8-F1
#
_entry.id   AF-A0A973FND8-F1
#
_cell.length_a   1.000
_cell.length_b   1.000
_cell.length_c   1.000
_cell.angle_alpha   90.00
_cell.angle_beta   90.00
_cell.angle_gamma   90.00
#
_symmetry.space_group_name_H-M   'P 1'
#
loop_
_entity.id
_entity.type
_entity.pdbx_description
1 polymer ?
#
loop_
_entity_poly.entity_id
_entity_poly.type
_entity_poly.pdbx_seq_one_letter_code
_entity_poly.pdbx_strand_id
1 'polypeptide(L)'
;MPNDINHAEWLSLLEISGPFLSLPVLDRAFPQGLDGVASELRQELRLTYSEWATSQRDTAIHQAWVRWVLRRLLHHPEAAVARPEGDLTALTVAVPE
;
A
#
# COMPACT_ATOMS: atom_id res chain seq x y z
N MET A 1 23.97 0.39 1.97
CA MET A 1 23.64 1.79 1.68
C MET A 1 22.18 1.98 2.03
N PRO A 2 21.81 2.94 2.90
CA PRO A 2 20.41 3.27 3.07
C PRO A 2 19.87 3.71 1.71
N ASN A 3 18.70 3.22 1.36
CA ASN A 3 18.05 3.51 0.08
C ASN A 3 17.48 4.93 0.19
N ASP A 4 18.32 5.95 -0.03
CA ASP A 4 17.96 7.37 0.02
C ASP A 4 16.88 7.67 -1.01
N ILE A 5 15.61 7.47 -0.64
CA ILE A 5 14.48 7.94 -1.44
C ILE A 5 14.44 9.44 -1.27
N ASN A 6 14.83 10.17 -2.32
CA ASN A 6 14.76 11.62 -2.33
C ASN A 6 13.29 12.03 -2.18
N HIS A 7 12.95 12.87 -1.19
CA HIS A 7 11.58 13.35 -0.95
C HIS A 7 10.91 13.92 -2.22
N ALA A 8 11.69 14.45 -3.17
CA ALA A 8 11.18 14.93 -4.45
C ALA A 8 10.66 13.79 -5.36
N GLU A 9 11.34 12.64 -5.37
CA GLU A 9 10.89 11.45 -6.09
C GLU A 9 9.58 10.94 -5.49
N TRP A 10 9.47 10.88 -4.17
CA TRP A 10 8.24 10.47 -3.49
C TRP A 10 7.06 11.41 -3.77
N LEU A 11 7.29 12.73 -3.76
CA LEU A 11 6.26 13.71 -4.14
C LEU A 11 5.80 13.52 -5.60
N SER A 12 6.70 13.11 -6.51
CA SER A 12 6.33 12.85 -7.91
C SER A 12 5.42 11.62 -8.09
N LEU A 13 5.41 10.70 -7.13
CA LEU A 13 4.55 9.52 -7.13
C LEU A 13 3.14 9.80 -6.61
N LEU A 14 2.92 10.98 -6.03
CA LEU A 14 1.65 11.36 -5.42
C LEU A 14 0.99 12.47 -6.25
N GLU A 15 -0.31 12.33 -6.49
CA GLU A 15 -1.11 13.45 -6.99
C GLU A 15 -1.44 14.38 -5.82
N ILE A 16 -0.52 15.31 -5.53
CA ILE A 16 -0.66 16.26 -4.43
C ILE A 16 -1.72 17.30 -4.81
N SER A 17 -2.92 17.15 -4.25
CA SER A 17 -3.97 18.16 -4.33
C SER A 17 -3.90 19.07 -3.10
N GLY A 18 -3.30 20.26 -3.22
CA GLY A 18 -3.30 21.31 -2.19
C GLY A 18 -1.94 21.58 -1.51
N PRO A 19 -1.85 22.60 -0.62
CA PRO A 19 -0.58 23.14 -0.11
C PRO A 19 0.03 22.37 1.08
N PHE A 20 -0.47 21.18 1.41
CA PHE A 20 -0.16 20.51 2.69
C PHE A 20 1.09 19.63 2.64
N LEU A 21 1.44 19.10 1.45
CA LEU A 21 2.54 18.16 1.28
C LEU A 21 3.63 18.84 0.42
N SER A 22 4.70 19.32 1.08
CA SER A 22 5.83 19.99 0.43
C SER A 22 7.15 19.47 0.99
N LEU A 23 8.26 19.69 0.26
CA LEU A 23 9.60 19.27 0.71
C LEU A 23 9.94 19.74 2.14
N PRO A 24 9.73 21.02 2.54
CA PRO A 24 10.02 21.46 3.90
C PRO A 24 9.17 20.75 4.98
N VAL A 25 7.94 20.37 4.63
CA VAL A 25 7.07 19.62 5.55
C VAL A 25 7.58 18.19 5.72
N LEU A 26 8.03 17.56 4.64
CA LEU A 26 8.61 16.22 4.68
C LEU A 26 9.95 16.18 5.41
N ASP A 27 10.84 17.13 5.17
CA ASP A 27 12.13 17.20 5.87
C ASP A 27 11.94 17.39 7.39
N ARG A 28 10.88 18.10 7.81
CA ARG A 28 10.55 18.28 9.22
C ARG A 28 9.92 17.03 9.84
N ALA A 29 9.04 16.34 9.12
CA ALA A 29 8.31 15.19 9.63
C ALA A 29 9.14 13.88 9.57
N PHE A 30 9.99 13.75 8.55
CA PHE A 30 10.81 12.59 8.25
C PHE A 30 12.27 13.02 8.00
N PRO A 31 12.99 13.52 9.01
CA PRO A 31 14.33 14.09 8.83
C PRO A 31 15.37 13.08 8.34
N GLN A 32 15.16 11.79 8.61
CA GLN A 32 15.97 10.67 8.10
C GLN A 32 15.49 10.11 6.75
N GLY A 33 14.46 10.71 6.15
CA GLY A 33 13.77 10.16 5.01
C GLY A 33 12.71 9.12 5.39
N LEU A 34 12.09 8.53 4.36
CA LEU A 34 11.19 7.40 4.50
C LEU A 34 11.98 6.09 4.49
N ASP A 35 11.54 5.12 5.29
CA ASP A 35 12.13 3.79 5.28
C ASP A 35 11.98 3.17 3.88
N GLY A 36 13.12 2.76 3.32
CA GLY A 36 13.12 2.01 2.07
C GLY A 36 12.51 0.63 2.24
N VAL A 37 11.78 0.16 1.23
CA VAL A 37 11.29 -1.23 1.21
C VAL A 37 12.48 -2.18 1.06
N ALA A 38 12.56 -3.20 1.93
CA ALA A 38 13.62 -4.22 1.89
C ALA A 38 13.75 -4.87 0.51
N SER A 39 14.99 -5.18 0.10
CA SER A 39 15.27 -5.69 -1.25
C SER A 39 14.55 -7.00 -1.53
N GLU A 40 14.53 -7.87 -0.54
CA GLU A 40 13.87 -9.18 -0.55
C GLU A 40 12.36 -9.00 -0.76
N LEU A 41 11.74 -8.06 -0.04
CA LEU A 41 10.31 -7.77 -0.16
C LEU A 41 9.97 -7.21 -1.55
N ARG A 42 10.83 -6.36 -2.12
CA ARG A 42 10.68 -5.87 -3.50
C ARG A 42 10.83 -6.97 -4.55
N GLN A 43 11.64 -7.99 -4.29
CA GLN A 43 11.77 -9.15 -5.17
C GLN A 43 10.53 -10.04 -5.08
N GLU A 44 10.07 -10.34 -3.86
CA GLU A 44 8.86 -11.13 -3.58
C GLU A 44 7.62 -10.47 -4.23
N LEU A 45 7.50 -9.15 -4.11
CA LEU A 45 6.44 -8.35 -4.74
C LEU A 45 6.43 -8.51 -6.27
N ARG A 46 7.60 -8.43 -6.90
CA ARG A 46 7.72 -8.55 -8.37
C ARG A 46 7.32 -9.94 -8.86
N LEU A 47 7.71 -10.97 -8.12
CA LEU A 47 7.36 -12.36 -8.44
C LEU A 47 5.84 -12.57 -8.35
N THR A 48 5.25 -12.26 -7.19
CA THR A 48 3.82 -12.45 -6.92
C THR A 48 2.94 -11.59 -7.84
N TYR A 49 3.39 -10.37 -8.15
CA TYR A 49 2.75 -9.53 -9.17
C TYR A 49 2.78 -10.18 -10.56
N SER A 50 3.93 -10.74 -10.98
CA SER A 50 4.05 -11.36 -12.30
C SER A 50 3.11 -12.56 -12.46
N GLU A 51 2.98 -13.38 -11.41
CA GLU A 51 2.05 -14.51 -11.36
C GLU A 51 0.59 -14.05 -11.48
N TRP A 52 0.20 -13.03 -10.71
CA TRP A 52 -1.12 -12.43 -10.83
C TRP A 52 -1.38 -11.84 -12.22
N ALA A 53 -0.41 -11.11 -12.77
CA ALA A 53 -0.52 -10.45 -14.06
C ALA A 53 -0.68 -11.44 -15.23
N THR A 54 -0.13 -12.66 -15.12
CA THR A 54 -0.34 -13.74 -16.10
C THR A 54 -1.69 -14.47 -15.92
N SER A 55 -2.32 -14.33 -14.76
CA SER A 55 -3.48 -15.12 -14.34
C SER A 55 -4.72 -14.25 -14.08
N GLN A 56 -4.86 -13.11 -14.77
CA GLN A 56 -5.85 -12.05 -14.47
C GLN A 56 -7.32 -12.49 -14.40
N ARG A 57 -7.68 -13.66 -14.94
CA ARG A 57 -9.05 -14.21 -14.89
C ARG A 57 -9.29 -15.18 -13.73
N ASP A 58 -8.25 -15.57 -13.01
CA ASP A 58 -8.36 -16.44 -11.86
C ASP A 58 -8.65 -15.62 -10.60
N THR A 59 -9.87 -15.77 -10.09
CA THR A 59 -10.34 -15.06 -8.89
C THR A 59 -9.58 -15.50 -7.64
N ALA A 60 -9.16 -16.76 -7.54
CA ALA A 60 -8.42 -17.24 -6.38
C ALA A 60 -7.01 -16.63 -6.34
N ILE A 61 -6.34 -16.55 -7.49
CA ILE A 61 -5.03 -15.89 -7.61
C ILE A 61 -5.16 -14.40 -7.33
N HIS A 62 -6.20 -13.73 -7.85
CA HIS A 62 -6.45 -12.33 -7.55
C HIS A 62 -6.65 -12.07 -6.05
N GLN A 63 -7.44 -12.89 -5.37
CA GLN A 63 -7.63 -12.78 -3.93
C GLN A 63 -6.35 -13.08 -3.14
N ALA A 64 -5.55 -14.06 -3.58
CA ALA A 64 -4.28 -14.38 -2.95
C ALA A 64 -3.29 -13.21 -3.06
N TRP A 65 -3.21 -12.59 -4.23
CA TRP A 65 -2.42 -11.37 -4.46
C TRP A 65 -2.84 -10.22 -3.52
N VAL A 66 -4.14 -9.91 -3.45
CA VAL A 66 -4.66 -8.85 -2.57
C VAL A 66 -4.33 -9.15 -1.10
N ARG A 67 -4.56 -10.38 -0.64
CA ARG A 67 -4.21 -10.79 0.72
C ARG A 67 -2.72 -10.67 1.00
N TRP A 68 -1.87 -11.08 0.05
CA TRP A 68 -0.43 -10.97 0.18
C TRP A 68 -0.02 -9.50 0.31
N VAL A 69 -0.54 -8.59 -0.52
CA VAL A 69 -0.25 -7.15 -0.41
C VAL A 69 -0.67 -6.61 0.96
N LEU A 70 -1.89 -6.87 1.40
CA LEU A 70 -2.40 -6.33 2.66
C LEU A 70 -1.63 -6.87 3.88
N ARG A 71 -1.31 -8.16 3.90
CA ARG A 71 -0.71 -8.83 5.06
C ARG A 71 0.81 -8.73 5.08
N ARG A 72 1.46 -8.93 3.93
CA ARG A 72 2.92 -9.04 3.81
C ARG A 72 3.57 -7.69 3.50
N LEU A 73 3.03 -6.93 2.56
CA LEU A 73 3.62 -5.63 2.18
C LEU A 73 3.21 -4.52 3.15
N LEU A 74 1.91 -4.43 3.45
CA LEU A 74 1.35 -3.35 4.28
C LEU A 74 1.22 -3.72 5.77
N HIS A 75 1.53 -4.97 6.14
CA HIS A 75 1.53 -5.44 7.53
C HIS A 75 0.18 -5.26 8.27
N HIS A 76 -0.95 -5.23 7.56
CA HIS A 76 -2.26 -5.19 8.22
C HIS A 76 -2.48 -6.46 9.05
N PRO A 77 -3.13 -6.39 10.21
CA PRO A 77 -3.47 -7.56 11.01
C PRO A 77 -4.51 -8.44 10.30
N GLU A 78 -4.53 -9.74 10.61
CA GLU A 78 -5.44 -10.71 9.96
C GLU A 78 -6.89 -10.27 10.09
N ALA A 79 -7.27 -9.78 11.27
CA ALA A 79 -8.62 -9.31 11.55
C ALA A 79 -9.06 -8.14 10.64
N ALA A 80 -8.14 -7.33 10.13
CA ALA A 80 -8.45 -6.23 9.22
C ALA A 80 -8.58 -6.68 7.75
N VAL A 81 -8.03 -7.85 7.42
CA VAL A 81 -8.05 -8.41 6.05
C VAL A 81 -9.08 -9.53 5.92
N ALA A 82 -9.52 -10.09 7.06
CA ALA A 82 -10.57 -11.08 7.12
C ALA A 82 -11.83 -10.55 6.43
N ARG A 83 -12.43 -11.40 5.60
CA ARG A 83 -13.75 -11.09 5.06
C ARG A 83 -14.71 -11.02 6.25
N PRO A 84 -15.46 -9.92 6.43
CA PRO A 84 -16.48 -9.86 7.45
C PRO A 84 -17.45 -11.02 7.28
N GLU A 85 -17.54 -11.87 8.30
CA GLU A 85 -18.54 -12.92 8.39
C GLU A 85 -19.81 -12.31 8.98
N GLY A 86 -20.82 -12.06 8.14
CA GLY A 86 -22.12 -11.54 8.58
C GLY A 86 -22.65 -10.37 7.75
N ASP A 87 -23.70 -9.74 8.27
CA ASP A 87 -24.40 -8.63 7.66
C ASP A 87 -23.56 -7.34 7.68
N LEU A 88 -23.34 -6.75 6.50
CA LEU A 88 -22.54 -5.52 6.32
C LEU A 88 -23.36 -4.24 6.55
N THR A 89 -24.65 -4.36 6.87
CA THR A 89 -25.52 -3.22 7.18
C THR A 89 -25.01 -2.40 8.36
N ALA A 90 -24.26 -3.00 9.29
CA ALA A 90 -23.59 -2.25 10.36
C ALA A 90 -22.43 -1.34 9.88
N LEU A 91 -21.93 -1.56 8.66
CA LEU A 91 -20.82 -0.80 8.06
C LEU A 91 -21.30 0.22 7.01
N THR A 92 -22.61 0.37 6.79
CA THR A 92 -23.13 1.45 5.94
C THR A 92 -23.08 2.79 6.67
N VAL A 93 -22.36 3.75 6.11
CA VAL A 93 -22.41 5.16 6.53
C VAL A 93 -23.30 5.91 5.56
N ALA A 94 -24.32 6.60 6.08
CA ALA A 94 -25.11 7.53 5.29
C ALA A 94 -24.22 8.73 4.91
N VAL A 95 -24.04 8.95 3.61
CA VAL A 95 -23.34 10.13 3.10
C VAL A 95 -24.32 11.30 3.17
N PRO A 96 -24.03 12.37 3.93
CA PRO A 96 -24.88 13.56 3.93
C PRO A 96 -24.80 14.28 2.57
N GLU A 97 -25.94 14.80 2.11
CA GLU A 97 -26.06 15.62 0.88
C GLU A 97 -25.38 16.99 1.01
#